data_AF-A0A355BNU6-F1
#
_entry.id   AF-A0A355BNU6-F1
#
_cell.length_a   1.000
_cell.length_b   1.000
_cell.length_c   1.000
_cell.angle_alpha   90.00
_cell.angle_beta   90.00
_cell.angle_gamma   90.00
#
_symmetry.space_group_name_H-M   'P 1'
#
loop_
_entity.id
_entity.type
_entity.pdbx_description
1 polymer ?
#
loop_
_entity_poly.entity_id
_entity_poly.type
_entity_poly.pdbx_seq_one_letter_code
_entity_poly.pdbx_strand_id
1 'polypeptide(L)'
;MAFLLLTITAERLELSKFLPVTNQHKGILVALLSLFVLGLVFSFHGAGNILSGTAAIGVSLWMLRHDVIGIGLRKEGLVRFSAVALVVANGWLMIEGALLLLSPQTALAYDMAVHVFFLGYTFAMIFAHGPIILPGVLGIQVRPYHPVLYVWLFITQGSLLFRVMMDAFENPSGRYWSGMVSGIGILLYFLTIVFLSVPRKVSRQ
;
A
#
# COMPACT_ATOMS: atom_id res chain seq x y z
N MET A 1 -11.70 -5.26 -0.31
CA MET A 1 -10.31 -5.79 -0.32
C MET A 1 -10.00 -6.48 -1.65
N ALA A 2 -10.70 -7.57 -2.00
CA ALA A 2 -10.45 -8.35 -3.22
C ALA A 2 -10.32 -7.54 -4.51
N PHE A 3 -11.28 -6.67 -4.82
CA PHE A 3 -11.25 -5.84 -6.02
C PHE A 3 -9.97 -5.01 -6.14
N LEU A 4 -9.58 -4.32 -5.06
CA LEU A 4 -8.37 -3.50 -5.04
C LEU A 4 -7.11 -4.34 -5.10
N LEU A 5 -7.04 -5.45 -4.37
CA LEU A 5 -5.91 -6.37 -4.42
C LEU A 5 -5.68 -6.86 -5.86
N LEU A 6 -6.73 -7.39 -6.51
CA LEU A 6 -6.66 -7.89 -7.88
C LEU A 6 -6.28 -6.79 -8.87
N THR A 7 -6.90 -5.61 -8.78
CA THR A 7 -6.65 -4.49 -9.69
C THR A 7 -5.23 -3.96 -9.55
N ILE A 8 -4.78 -3.74 -8.32
CA ILE A 8 -3.42 -3.27 -8.03
C ILE A 8 -2.40 -4.31 -8.51
N THR A 9 -2.59 -5.59 -8.18
CA THR A 9 -1.67 -6.65 -8.65
C THR A 9 -1.63 -6.74 -10.17
N ALA A 10 -2.77 -6.60 -10.86
CA ALA A 10 -2.83 -6.61 -12.32
C ALA A 10 -2.07 -5.42 -12.94
N GLU A 11 -2.27 -4.20 -12.44
CA GLU A 11 -1.53 -3.01 -12.88
C GLU A 11 -0.01 -3.20 -12.69
N ARG A 12 0.41 -3.71 -11.53
CA ARG A 12 1.82 -3.95 -11.24
C ARG A 12 2.45 -5.00 -12.14
N LEU A 13 1.70 -6.04 -12.51
CA LEU A 13 2.13 -7.03 -13.49
C LEU A 13 2.32 -6.43 -14.87
N GLU A 14 1.44 -5.51 -15.28
CA GLU A 14 1.58 -4.81 -16.55
C GLU A 14 2.86 -3.95 -16.59
N LEU A 15 3.15 -3.23 -15.49
CA LEU A 15 4.37 -2.44 -15.36
C LEU A 15 5.64 -3.29 -15.31
N SER A 16 5.53 -4.51 -14.77
CA SER A 16 6.64 -5.47 -14.66
C SER A 16 6.75 -6.43 -15.85
N LYS A 17 5.97 -6.25 -16.93
CA LYS A 17 5.94 -7.18 -18.07
C LYS A 17 7.28 -7.37 -18.79
N PHE A 18 8.17 -6.38 -18.65
CA PHE A 18 9.51 -6.42 -19.23
C PHE A 18 10.56 -7.06 -18.30
N LEU A 19 10.20 -7.43 -17.07
CA LEU A 19 11.06 -8.22 -16.19
C LEU A 19 11.02 -9.69 -16.61
N PRO A 20 12.16 -10.42 -16.50
CA PRO A 20 12.25 -11.82 -16.87
C PRO A 20 11.61 -12.72 -15.81
N VAL A 21 10.28 -12.64 -15.66
CA VAL A 21 9.49 -13.49 -14.77
C VAL A 21 9.04 -14.74 -15.54
N THR A 22 9.47 -15.92 -15.10
CA THR A 22 9.14 -17.18 -15.78
C THR A 22 7.64 -17.49 -15.70
N ASN A 23 7.13 -18.29 -16.65
CA ASN A 23 5.71 -18.69 -16.67
C ASN A 23 5.27 -19.42 -15.39
N GLN A 24 6.19 -20.16 -14.75
CA GLN A 24 5.94 -20.81 -13.47
C GLN A 24 5.62 -19.79 -12.36
N HIS A 25 6.41 -18.73 -12.23
CA HIS A 25 6.17 -17.69 -11.23
C HIS A 25 4.87 -16.93 -11.50
N LYS A 26 4.51 -16.70 -12.77
CA LYS A 26 3.19 -16.13 -13.14
C LYS A 26 2.06 -17.06 -12.70
N GLY A 27 2.21 -18.37 -12.92
CA GLY A 27 1.26 -19.39 -12.46
C GLY A 27 1.09 -19.40 -10.94
N ILE A 28 2.18 -19.26 -10.17
CA ILE A 28 2.12 -19.14 -8.70
C ILE A 28 1.29 -17.94 -8.28
N LEU A 29 1.49 -16.77 -8.90
CA LEU A 29 0.71 -15.58 -8.57
C LEU A 29 -0.78 -15.76 -8.90
N VAL A 30 -1.11 -16.32 -10.06
CA VAL A 30 -2.50 -16.62 -10.43
C VAL A 30 -3.13 -17.59 -9.45
N ALA A 31 -2.38 -18.62 -9.01
CA ALA A 31 -2.85 -19.56 -7.99
C ALA A 31 -3.11 -18.87 -6.65
N LEU A 32 -2.22 -17.96 -6.21
CA LEU A 32 -2.40 -17.17 -4.99
C LEU A 32 -3.62 -16.23 -5.08
N LEU A 33 -3.80 -15.54 -6.21
CA LEU A 33 -4.98 -14.69 -6.41
C LEU A 33 -6.28 -15.51 -6.45
N SER A 34 -6.24 -16.69 -7.07
CA SER A 34 -7.37 -17.62 -7.09
C SER A 34 -7.67 -18.14 -5.67
N LEU A 35 -6.64 -18.43 -4.88
CA LEU A 35 -6.75 -18.83 -3.48
C LEU A 35 -7.40 -17.72 -2.64
N PHE A 36 -7.03 -16.46 -2.87
CA PHE A 36 -7.67 -15.31 -2.21
C PHE A 36 -9.16 -15.24 -2.55
N VAL A 37 -9.53 -15.38 -3.83
CA VAL A 37 -10.94 -15.38 -4.27
C VAL A 37 -11.71 -16.56 -3.69
N LEU A 38 -11.11 -17.76 -3.64
CA LEU A 38 -11.71 -18.92 -2.99
C LEU A 38 -11.96 -18.66 -1.50
N GLY A 39 -11.06 -17.97 -0.81
CA GLY A 39 -11.24 -17.56 0.58
C GLY A 39 -12.52 -16.75 0.83
N LEU A 40 -12.96 -15.96 -0.15
CA LEU A 40 -14.20 -15.17 -0.06
C LEU A 40 -15.47 -16.01 -0.10
N VAL A 41 -15.40 -17.24 -0.64
CA VAL A 41 -16.54 -18.16 -0.73
C VAL A 41 -16.80 -18.83 0.63
N PHE A 42 -15.77 -18.97 1.46
CA PHE A 42 -15.87 -19.59 2.77
C PHE A 42 -16.20 -18.58 3.88
N SER A 43 -16.60 -19.09 5.04
CA SER A 43 -16.91 -18.28 6.21
C SER A 43 -15.68 -17.47 6.67
N PHE A 44 -15.89 -16.18 6.94
CA PHE A 44 -14.87 -15.25 7.43
C PHE A 44 -14.17 -15.78 8.70
N HIS A 45 -14.92 -16.21 9.72
CA HIS A 45 -14.37 -16.73 10.98
C HIS A 45 -13.87 -18.19 10.92
N GLY A 46 -13.39 -18.65 9.76
CA GLY A 46 -12.94 -20.02 9.56
C GLY A 46 -11.98 -20.15 8.39
N ALA A 47 -12.26 -21.08 7.47
CA ALA A 47 -11.40 -21.32 6.31
C ALA A 47 -11.19 -20.07 5.44
N GLY A 48 -12.15 -19.14 5.39
CA GLY A 48 -12.04 -17.92 4.59
C GLY A 48 -10.86 -17.03 4.99
N ASN A 49 -10.67 -16.79 6.29
CA ASN A 49 -9.53 -16.03 6.81
C ASN A 49 -8.20 -16.74 6.55
N ILE A 50 -8.15 -18.06 6.72
CA ILE A 50 -6.92 -18.84 6.51
C ILE A 50 -6.49 -18.76 5.04
N LEU A 51 -7.42 -18.99 4.11
CA LEU A 51 -7.16 -18.95 2.68
C LEU A 51 -6.78 -17.54 2.22
N SER A 52 -7.56 -16.53 2.61
CA SER A 52 -7.33 -15.12 2.24
C SER A 52 -6.02 -14.59 2.82
N GLY A 53 -5.73 -14.89 4.09
CA GLY A 53 -4.50 -14.45 4.75
C GLY A 53 -3.24 -15.12 4.19
N THR A 54 -3.30 -16.43 3.94
CA THR A 54 -2.22 -17.17 3.26
C THR A 54 -1.95 -16.60 1.87
N ALA A 55 -3.02 -16.35 1.11
CA ALA A 55 -2.92 -15.77 -0.22
C ALA A 55 -2.35 -14.35 -0.19
N ALA A 56 -2.79 -13.48 0.74
CA ALA A 56 -2.29 -12.12 0.88
C ALA A 56 -0.79 -12.08 1.19
N ILE A 57 -0.32 -12.92 2.14
CA ILE A 57 1.11 -13.07 2.44
C ILE A 57 1.87 -13.55 1.20
N GLY A 58 1.37 -14.58 0.51
CA GLY A 58 1.99 -15.10 -0.69
C GLY A 58 2.10 -14.06 -1.81
N VAL A 59 1.03 -13.29 -2.06
CA VAL A 59 1.01 -12.21 -3.05
C VAL A 59 2.03 -11.13 -2.67
N SER A 60 2.05 -10.71 -1.40
CA SER A 60 3.03 -9.72 -0.91
C SER A 60 4.48 -10.17 -1.14
N LEU A 61 4.82 -11.41 -0.76
CA LEU A 61 6.16 -11.97 -0.96
C LEU A 61 6.51 -12.07 -2.44
N TRP A 62 5.56 -12.48 -3.28
CA TRP A 62 5.74 -12.55 -4.72
C TRP A 62 6.05 -11.17 -5.30
N MET A 63 5.28 -10.15 -4.93
CA MET A 63 5.46 -8.76 -5.39
C MET A 63 6.83 -8.23 -4.95
N LEU A 64 7.21 -8.43 -3.68
CA LEU A 64 8.53 -8.02 -3.18
C LEU A 64 9.70 -8.65 -3.96
N ARG A 65 9.51 -9.86 -4.49
CA ARG A 65 10.57 -10.61 -5.18
C ARG A 65 10.65 -10.36 -6.68
N HIS A 66 9.50 -10.19 -7.34
CA HIS A 66 9.36 -10.22 -8.80
C HIS A 66 8.87 -8.90 -9.41
N ASP A 67 8.48 -7.92 -8.61
CA ASP A 67 8.15 -6.57 -9.06
C ASP A 67 9.43 -5.70 -9.23
N VAL A 68 9.30 -4.53 -9.86
CA VAL A 68 10.40 -3.56 -10.08
C VAL A 68 10.95 -2.92 -8.79
N ILE A 69 10.44 -3.29 -7.61
CA ILE A 69 10.83 -2.74 -6.31
C ILE A 69 12.34 -2.80 -6.11
N GLY A 70 12.95 -3.97 -6.31
CA GLY A 70 14.40 -4.16 -6.11
C GLY A 70 15.26 -3.29 -7.03
N ILE A 71 14.79 -3.02 -8.25
CA ILE A 71 15.45 -2.12 -9.21
C ILE A 71 15.30 -0.68 -8.72
N GLY A 72 14.09 -0.28 -8.33
CA GLY A 72 13.81 1.09 -7.89
C GLY A 72 14.53 1.49 -6.61
N LEU A 73 14.75 0.56 -5.68
CA LEU A 73 15.55 0.81 -4.46
C LEU A 73 17.02 1.19 -4.75
N ARG A 74 17.55 0.80 -5.92
CA ARG A 74 18.92 1.14 -6.37
C ARG A 74 18.99 2.45 -7.15
N LYS A 75 17.85 3.11 -7.40
CA LYS A 75 17.79 4.41 -8.09
C LYS A 75 17.73 5.54 -7.07
N GLU A 76 17.62 6.77 -7.55
CA GLU A 76 17.49 7.97 -6.73
C GLU A 76 16.22 8.75 -7.08
N GLY A 77 15.91 9.75 -6.26
CA GLY A 77 14.77 10.63 -6.47
C GLY A 77 13.42 9.90 -6.38
N LEU A 78 12.50 10.26 -7.29
CA LEU A 78 11.13 9.75 -7.32
C LEU A 78 11.06 8.22 -7.43
N VAL A 79 11.93 7.62 -8.25
CA VAL A 79 11.91 6.16 -8.47
C VAL A 79 12.23 5.41 -7.18
N ARG A 80 13.19 5.91 -6.38
CA ARG A 80 13.51 5.33 -5.08
C ARG A 80 12.37 5.49 -4.09
N PHE A 81 11.75 6.67 -4.05
CA PHE A 81 10.61 6.94 -3.19
C PHE A 81 9.44 6.00 -3.50
N SER A 82 9.07 5.86 -4.78
CA SER A 82 8.05 4.90 -5.21
C SER A 82 8.40 3.48 -4.77
N ALA A 83 9.65 3.04 -4.94
CA ALA A 83 10.07 1.72 -4.49
C ALA A 83 9.96 1.52 -2.98
N VAL A 84 10.32 2.52 -2.17
CA VAL A 84 10.16 2.47 -0.70
C VAL A 84 8.68 2.38 -0.33
N ALA A 85 7.81 3.18 -0.96
CA ALA A 85 6.37 3.12 -0.72
C ALA A 85 5.77 1.76 -1.12
N LEU A 86 6.26 1.13 -2.19
CA LEU A 86 5.87 -0.24 -2.57
C LEU A 86 6.33 -1.29 -1.55
N VAL A 87 7.53 -1.16 -0.98
CA VAL A 87 7.99 -2.04 0.12
C VAL A 87 7.06 -1.92 1.31
N VAL A 88 6.75 -0.68 1.72
CA VAL A 88 5.83 -0.38 2.81
C VAL A 88 4.45 -1.00 2.55
N ALA A 89 3.90 -0.80 1.35
CA ALA A 89 2.60 -1.35 0.98
C ALA A 89 2.57 -2.88 1.12
N ASN A 90 3.55 -3.56 0.54
CA ASN A 90 3.63 -5.03 0.62
C ASN A 90 3.87 -5.50 2.06
N GLY A 91 4.65 -4.77 2.86
CA GLY A 91 4.79 -5.01 4.29
C GLY A 91 3.44 -5.02 5.01
N TRP A 92 2.58 -4.03 4.72
CA TRP A 92 1.23 -3.99 5.28
C TRP A 92 0.29 -5.07 4.76
N LEU A 93 0.38 -5.46 3.48
CA LEU A 93 -0.39 -6.59 2.95
C LEU A 93 0.01 -7.90 3.66
N MET A 94 1.29 -8.06 3.99
CA MET A 94 1.77 -9.20 4.75
C MET A 94 1.25 -9.19 6.19
N ILE A 95 1.21 -8.01 6.84
CA ILE A 95 0.61 -7.83 8.18
C ILE A 95 -0.90 -8.10 8.14
N GLU A 96 -1.61 -7.65 7.12
CA GLU A 96 -3.03 -7.94 6.92
C GLU A 96 -3.28 -9.45 6.85
N GLY A 97 -2.50 -10.15 6.03
CA GLY A 97 -2.64 -11.60 5.93
C GLY A 97 -2.32 -12.29 7.25
N ALA A 98 -1.32 -11.83 8.00
CA ALA A 98 -1.03 -12.34 9.34
C ALA A 98 -2.18 -12.09 10.33
N LEU A 99 -2.83 -10.92 10.29
CA LEU A 99 -4.01 -10.63 11.11
C LEU A 99 -5.18 -11.56 10.76
N LEU A 100 -5.40 -11.85 9.48
CA LEU A 100 -6.42 -12.82 9.08
C LEU A 100 -6.09 -14.23 9.61
N LEU A 101 -4.84 -14.68 9.47
CA LEU A 101 -4.41 -15.99 9.96
C LEU A 101 -4.52 -16.13 11.48
N LEU A 102 -4.09 -15.11 12.22
CA LEU A 102 -4.12 -15.11 13.67
C LEU A 102 -5.54 -14.94 14.21
N SER A 103 -6.42 -14.30 13.44
CA SER A 103 -7.81 -13.98 13.82
C SER A 103 -7.92 -13.50 15.28
N PRO A 104 -7.33 -12.33 15.62
CA PRO A 104 -7.34 -11.80 16.98
C PRO A 104 -8.74 -11.76 17.58
N GLN A 105 -8.88 -12.20 18.82
CA GLN A 105 -10.17 -12.27 19.53
C GLN A 105 -10.49 -10.95 20.25
N THR A 106 -10.30 -9.82 19.57
CA THR A 106 -10.68 -8.48 20.05
C THR A 106 -11.90 -7.99 19.29
N ALA A 107 -12.74 -7.18 19.95
CA ALA A 107 -13.90 -6.55 19.32
C ALA A 107 -13.51 -5.66 18.11
N LEU A 108 -12.25 -5.25 18.01
CA LEU A 108 -11.73 -4.39 16.95
C LEU A 108 -10.87 -5.11 15.91
N ALA A 109 -10.86 -6.45 15.87
CA ALA A 109 -10.05 -7.20 14.91
C ALA A 109 -10.42 -6.88 13.44
N TYR A 110 -11.71 -6.70 13.17
CA TYR A 110 -12.17 -6.27 11.85
C TYR A 110 -11.70 -4.85 11.50
N ASP A 111 -11.72 -3.94 12.48
CA ASP A 111 -11.23 -2.56 12.29
C ASP A 111 -9.74 -2.56 11.94
N MET A 112 -8.92 -3.35 12.64
CA MET A 112 -7.50 -3.52 12.31
C MET A 112 -7.31 -4.03 10.89
N ALA A 113 -7.98 -5.13 10.51
CA ALA A 113 -7.82 -5.74 9.20
C ALA A 113 -8.19 -4.76 8.07
N VAL A 114 -9.30 -4.03 8.24
CA VAL A 114 -9.73 -2.99 7.29
C VAL A 114 -8.69 -1.87 7.19
N HIS A 115 -8.25 -1.29 8.30
CA HIS A 115 -7.31 -0.16 8.25
C HIS A 115 -5.93 -0.58 7.75
N VAL A 116 -5.44 -1.75 8.10
CA VAL A 116 -4.17 -2.28 7.58
C VAL A 116 -4.25 -2.49 6.07
N PHE A 117 -5.35 -3.04 5.54
CA PHE A 117 -5.52 -3.19 4.11
C PHE A 117 -5.65 -1.84 3.37
N PHE A 118 -6.52 -0.95 3.84
CA PHE A 118 -6.82 0.28 3.13
C PHE A 118 -5.77 1.37 3.36
N LEU A 119 -5.47 1.72 4.61
CA LEU A 119 -4.46 2.76 4.90
C LEU A 119 -3.03 2.25 4.72
N GLY A 120 -2.78 0.99 5.07
CA GLY A 120 -1.44 0.41 4.99
C GLY A 120 -1.08 0.02 3.57
N TYR A 121 -1.77 -0.98 3.01
CA TYR A 121 -1.47 -1.47 1.67
C TYR A 121 -1.94 -0.49 0.58
N THR A 122 -3.23 -0.17 0.52
CA THR A 122 -3.81 0.59 -0.60
C THR A 122 -3.27 2.02 -0.67
N PHE A 123 -3.28 2.77 0.44
CA PHE A 123 -2.77 4.14 0.43
C PHE A 123 -1.25 4.24 0.25
N ALA A 124 -0.46 3.27 0.72
CA ALA A 124 0.96 3.24 0.38
C ALA A 124 1.20 2.97 -1.12
N MET A 125 0.37 2.13 -1.77
CA MET A 125 0.40 1.99 -3.24
C MET A 125 0.02 3.29 -3.95
N ILE A 126 -0.98 4.02 -3.43
CA ILE A 126 -1.36 5.34 -3.94
C ILE A 126 -0.20 6.32 -3.78
N PHE A 127 0.48 6.34 -2.63
CA PHE A 127 1.64 7.20 -2.42
C PHE A 127 2.82 6.83 -3.33
N ALA A 128 3.00 5.56 -3.68
CA ALA A 128 4.05 5.15 -4.61
C ALA A 128 3.88 5.81 -5.99
N HIS A 129 2.64 6.02 -6.45
CA HIS A 129 2.34 6.50 -7.81
C HIS A 129 1.74 7.91 -7.85
N GLY A 130 1.34 8.46 -6.71
CA GLY A 130 0.71 9.78 -6.57
C GLY A 130 1.44 10.91 -7.32
N PRO A 131 2.78 11.04 -7.22
CA PRO A 131 3.53 12.09 -7.92
C PRO A 131 3.65 11.87 -9.43
N ILE A 132 3.17 10.73 -9.95
CA ILE A 132 3.14 10.39 -11.37
C ILE A 132 1.71 10.55 -11.91
N ILE A 133 0.72 9.98 -11.21
CA ILE A 133 -0.67 9.94 -11.67
C ILE A 133 -1.34 11.31 -11.50
N LEU A 134 -1.21 11.95 -10.33
CA LEU A 134 -1.94 13.19 -10.04
C LEU A 134 -1.58 14.32 -11.03
N PRO A 135 -0.30 14.61 -11.33
CA PRO A 135 0.03 15.60 -12.35
C PRO A 135 -0.51 15.24 -13.73
N GLY A 136 -0.48 13.95 -14.10
CA GLY A 136 -0.99 13.47 -15.38
C GLY A 136 -2.49 13.74 -15.56
N VAL A 137 -3.28 13.53 -14.51
CA VAL A 137 -4.72 13.85 -14.49
C VAL A 137 -4.97 15.36 -14.55
N LEU A 138 -4.11 16.15 -13.90
CA LEU A 138 -4.19 17.62 -13.92
C LEU A 138 -3.62 18.27 -15.19
N GLY A 139 -3.10 17.47 -16.15
CA GLY A 139 -2.47 17.97 -17.36
C GLY A 139 -1.10 18.65 -17.14
N ILE A 140 -0.47 18.40 -15.99
CA ILE A 140 0.82 18.97 -15.61
C ILE A 140 1.95 18.02 -16.02
N GLN A 141 2.92 18.52 -16.79
CA GLN A 141 4.02 17.69 -17.34
C GLN A 141 5.17 17.45 -16.35
N VAL A 142 5.19 18.14 -15.21
CA VAL A 142 6.23 17.99 -14.18
C VAL A 142 5.90 16.80 -13.29
N ARG A 143 6.90 15.94 -13.04
CA ARG A 143 6.85 14.87 -12.03
C ARG A 143 7.48 15.38 -10.73
N PRO A 144 6.69 15.94 -9.79
CA PRO A 144 7.24 16.56 -8.60
C PRO A 144 7.91 15.53 -7.71
N TYR A 145 9.09 15.87 -7.20
CA TYR A 145 9.74 15.11 -6.15
C TYR A 145 10.46 16.04 -5.18
N HIS A 146 10.22 15.81 -3.90
CA HIS A 146 10.97 16.42 -2.81
C HIS A 146 11.04 15.41 -1.65
N PRO A 147 12.15 15.34 -0.89
CA PRO A 147 12.30 14.38 0.21
C PRO A 147 11.20 14.44 1.28
N VAL A 148 10.50 15.57 1.41
CA VAL A 148 9.34 15.72 2.32
C VAL A 148 8.23 14.70 2.05
N LEU A 149 8.13 14.12 0.85
CA LEU A 149 7.16 13.06 0.55
C LEU A 149 7.37 11.81 1.44
N TYR A 150 8.61 11.51 1.84
CA TYR A 150 8.89 10.45 2.81
C TYR A 150 8.30 10.76 4.19
N VAL A 151 8.31 12.03 4.60
CA VAL A 151 7.78 12.45 5.90
C VAL A 151 6.29 12.11 5.96
N TRP A 152 5.51 12.49 4.94
CA TRP A 152 4.08 12.20 4.91
C TRP A 152 3.76 10.71 4.80
N LEU A 153 4.56 9.96 4.02
CA LEU A 153 4.48 8.50 3.99
C LEU A 153 4.65 7.94 5.41
N PHE A 154 5.79 8.18 6.06
CA PHE A 154 6.08 7.57 7.35
C PHE A 154 5.23 8.09 8.51
N ILE A 155 4.75 9.34 8.47
CA ILE A 155 3.75 9.84 9.43
C ILE A 155 2.46 9.03 9.30
N THR A 156 1.96 8.83 8.08
CA THR A 156 0.73 8.06 7.85
C THR A 156 0.89 6.60 8.28
N GLN A 157 2.03 5.98 7.95
CA GLN A 157 2.29 4.59 8.34
C GLN A 157 2.55 4.41 9.83
N GLY A 158 3.27 5.33 10.48
CA GLY A 158 3.46 5.32 11.93
C GLY A 158 2.15 5.55 12.68
N SER A 159 1.29 6.42 12.15
CA SER A 159 -0.06 6.65 12.67
C SER A 159 -0.93 5.39 12.57
N LEU A 160 -0.85 4.66 11.45
CA LEU A 160 -1.53 3.37 11.30
C LEU A 160 -0.98 2.31 12.26
N LEU A 161 0.34 2.23 12.45
CA LEU A 161 0.92 1.31 13.43
C LEU A 161 0.37 1.62 14.83
N PHE A 162 0.30 2.90 15.19
CA PHE A 162 -0.31 3.33 16.44
C PHE A 162 -1.81 2.97 16.49
N ARG A 163 -2.56 3.10 15.39
CA ARG A 163 -3.97 2.66 15.29
C ARG A 163 -4.10 1.18 15.66
N VAL A 164 -3.32 0.30 15.04
CA VAL A 164 -3.35 -1.15 15.30
C VAL A 164 -3.05 -1.45 16.78
N MET A 165 -2.08 -0.76 17.38
CA MET A 165 -1.82 -0.89 18.82
C MET A 165 -3.01 -0.44 19.67
N MET A 166 -3.65 0.68 19.33
CA MET A 166 -4.81 1.19 20.07
C MET A 166 -6.05 0.34 19.88
N ASP A 167 -6.21 -0.30 18.73
CA ASP A 167 -7.25 -1.31 18.52
C ASP A 167 -7.00 -2.53 19.43
N ALA A 168 -5.74 -2.94 19.61
CA ALA A 168 -5.39 -4.10 20.45
C ALA A 168 -5.62 -3.86 21.94
N PHE A 169 -5.48 -2.61 22.38
CA PHE A 169 -5.81 -2.16 23.74
C PHE A 169 -7.24 -1.61 23.87
N GLU A 170 -8.04 -1.68 22.81
CA GLU A 170 -9.41 -1.16 22.73
C GLU A 170 -9.54 0.31 23.20
N ASN A 171 -8.51 1.13 22.98
CA ASN A 171 -8.41 2.51 23.46
C ASN A 171 -9.08 3.51 22.48
N PRO A 172 -10.23 4.12 22.81
CA PRO A 172 -10.95 5.00 21.89
C PRO A 172 -10.21 6.31 21.58
N SER A 173 -9.55 6.89 22.58
CA SER A 173 -8.85 8.17 22.44
C SER A 173 -7.63 8.05 21.55
N GLY A 174 -6.86 6.98 21.71
CA GLY A 174 -5.70 6.70 20.84
C GLY A 174 -6.13 6.48 19.39
N ARG A 175 -7.24 5.76 19.18
CA ARG A 175 -7.86 5.53 17.87
C ARG A 175 -8.31 6.83 17.18
N TYR A 176 -8.87 7.75 17.95
CA TYR A 176 -9.27 9.07 17.44
C TYR A 176 -8.06 9.85 16.91
N TRP A 177 -7.00 9.96 17.73
CA TRP A 177 -5.79 10.68 17.34
C TRP A 177 -5.06 10.02 16.17
N SER A 178 -4.98 8.68 16.12
CA SER A 178 -4.40 7.99 14.96
C SER A 178 -5.19 8.27 13.68
N GLY A 179 -6.53 8.28 13.75
CA GLY A 179 -7.37 8.63 12.60
C GLY A 179 -7.09 10.05 12.09
N MET A 180 -7.00 11.03 13.00
CA MET A 180 -6.69 12.42 12.66
C MET A 180 -5.33 12.55 12.00
N VAL A 181 -4.27 11.97 12.59
CA VAL A 181 -2.91 12.07 12.05
C VAL A 181 -2.81 11.41 10.69
N SER A 182 -3.44 10.25 10.49
CA SER A 182 -3.50 9.58 9.18
C SER A 182 -4.19 10.44 8.13
N GLY A 183 -5.37 11.01 8.46
CA GLY A 183 -6.11 11.88 7.55
C GLY A 183 -5.35 13.15 7.17
N ILE A 184 -4.73 13.82 8.15
CA ILE A 184 -3.89 15.00 7.92
C ILE A 184 -2.67 14.63 7.09
N GLY A 185 -2.01 13.51 7.36
CA GLY A 185 -0.85 13.03 6.61
C GLY A 185 -1.17 12.81 5.12
N ILE A 186 -2.30 12.18 4.83
CA ILE A 186 -2.80 11.97 3.46
C ILE A 186 -3.09 13.32 2.78
N LEU A 187 -3.78 14.23 3.46
CA LEU A 187 -4.10 15.54 2.90
C LEU A 187 -2.83 16.35 2.57
N LEU A 188 -1.90 16.44 3.53
CA LEU A 188 -0.65 17.17 3.36
C LEU A 188 0.25 16.55 2.30
N TYR A 189 0.24 15.23 2.15
CA TYR A 189 0.91 14.54 1.05
C TYR A 189 0.43 15.05 -0.31
N PHE A 190 -0.88 15.04 -0.55
CA PHE A 190 -1.44 15.49 -1.83
C PHE A 190 -1.28 16.99 -2.06
N LEU A 191 -1.49 17.83 -1.04
CA LEU A 191 -1.23 19.27 -1.13
C LEU A 191 0.23 19.56 -1.48
N THR A 192 1.17 18.77 -0.93
CA THR A 192 2.58 18.89 -1.26
C THR A 192 2.84 18.57 -2.73
N ILE A 193 2.26 17.50 -3.27
CA ILE A 193 2.39 17.16 -4.71
C ILE A 193 1.88 18.32 -5.57
N VAL A 194 0.68 18.82 -5.27
CA VAL A 194 0.09 19.96 -6.01
C VAL A 194 1.01 21.17 -5.95
N PHE A 195 1.50 21.54 -4.77
CA PHE A 195 2.42 22.66 -4.60
C PHE A 195 3.72 22.50 -5.38
N LEU A 196 4.32 21.31 -5.38
CA LEU A 196 5.54 21.01 -6.12
C LEU A 196 5.30 20.95 -7.65
N SER A 197 4.07 20.73 -8.09
CA SER A 197 3.68 20.72 -9.50
C SER A 197 3.43 22.11 -10.10
N VAL A 198 3.23 23.15 -9.28
CA VAL A 198 3.03 24.52 -9.79
C VAL A 198 4.35 25.05 -10.38
N PRO A 199 4.37 25.46 -11.67
CA PRO A 199 5.58 26.04 -12.27
C PRO A 199 5.98 27.31 -11.51
N ARG A 200 7.18 27.34 -10.93
CA ARG A 200 7.75 28.60 -10.46
C ARG A 200 8.04 29.45 -11.70
N LYS A 201 7.35 30.59 -11.86
CA LYS A 201 7.78 31.64 -12.79
C LYS A 201 9.19 32.06 -12.37
N VAL A 202 10.21 31.55 -13.05
CA VAL A 202 11.57 32.05 -12.91
C VAL A 202 11.56 33.45 -13.52
N SER A 203 11.55 34.47 -12.66
CA SER A 203 11.92 35.84 -12.99
C SER A 203 13.34 35.80 -13.55
N ARG A 204 13.49 35.80 -14.87
CA ARG A 204 14.76 36.14 -15.53
C ARG A 204 15.02 37.61 -15.26
N GLN A 205 15.97 37.91 -14.38
CA GLN A 205 16.71 39.17 -14.43
C GLN A 205 17.91 38.98 -15.35
#